data_AF-A0A016XGV7-F1
#
_entry.id   AF-A0A016XGV7-F1
#
_cell.length_a   1.000
_cell.length_b   1.000
_cell.length_c   1.000
_cell.angle_alpha   90.00
_cell.angle_beta   90.00
_cell.angle_gamma   90.00
#
_symmetry.space_group_name_H-M   'P 1'
#
loop_
_entity.id
_entity.type
_entity.pdbx_description
1 polymer ?
#
loop_
_entity_poly.entity_id
_entity_poly.type
_entity_poly.pdbx_seq_one_letter_code
_entity_poly.pdbx_strand_id
1 'polypeptide(L)'
;MPSNPYASVPPHARRRFVQGLAAGGLLLGLSPYTASSLLRGAQAANAGRAAPELSGTEFQLEVAELPVNYTGTPRLGVAINGSIPAPTLRWREGEEVTIRVTNRLREDTSIHWHGIILPYQMDGVPGISFAGIPPGATFTYRFKVEQSGTYWYHSHSNMQEAVGMYGAIIVEPRGGERIRADRDHVVLLSDWTDEDLMQVMHKLKVHSAYYNHHQPTVVDFFRDASNEGLKAAMDKRRMWNEMRMSPTDLGDLSAATLTYLMNGSTPAGNWTGLFRPGERVRLRFINGSAHTFYDVRIPGLKLTIVQTDGVDVEPVTVDEFRFGPGETYDAIVQPRDEAYTVYAQSMERTGYARGTLATRAGLQAQVPALDPRVWLSMSDMMGGMDHGSMDHGAAGHGAVTGEEGHAGMGHGNSAMPGMDHAGHDGHGGHAMSAMANPLARPSALARHARTEYGPSTDMRVDTARTNLDDPGVGLRDNGRRVLTLADLRTLGGPLDPRGPEREIELHLTGHMERYTWSLDGLAFGQSTPVRMNFGERLRVILHNDTMMTHPMHLHGLWSELEDAEGRFVARKHTVPVQPAQRVSFLVTADAMGRWAWHCHLMLHMHAGMFREVVVA
;
A
#
# COMPACT_ATOMS: atom_id res chain seq x y z
N MET A 1 -9.51 -49.45 -17.41
CA MET A 1 -8.93 -48.17 -16.97
C MET A 1 -9.31 -47.12 -18.00
N PRO A 2 -10.07 -46.08 -17.64
CA PRO A 2 -10.47 -45.02 -18.57
C PRO A 2 -9.34 -43.99 -18.79
N SER A 3 -9.43 -43.27 -19.90
CA SER A 3 -8.41 -42.37 -20.45
C SER A 3 -8.30 -41.02 -19.71
N ASN A 4 -7.09 -40.48 -19.68
CA ASN A 4 -6.73 -39.19 -19.08
C ASN A 4 -7.01 -38.02 -20.04
N PRO A 5 -7.87 -37.03 -19.71
CA PRO A 5 -8.25 -35.94 -20.61
C PRO A 5 -7.57 -34.60 -20.27
N TYR A 6 -6.23 -34.57 -20.15
CA TYR A 6 -5.51 -33.28 -20.15
C TYR A 6 -5.24 -32.84 -21.59
N ALA A 7 -6.19 -32.12 -22.17
CA ALA A 7 -5.96 -31.33 -23.37
C ALA A 7 -4.93 -30.24 -23.06
N SER A 8 -3.87 -30.16 -23.86
CA SER A 8 -2.80 -29.17 -23.68
C SER A 8 -3.33 -27.75 -23.88
N VAL A 9 -3.32 -26.94 -22.83
CA VAL A 9 -3.49 -25.50 -22.92
C VAL A 9 -2.36 -24.93 -23.80
N PRO A 10 -2.64 -24.10 -24.83
CA PRO A 10 -1.59 -23.52 -25.66
C PRO A 10 -0.66 -22.64 -24.80
N PRO A 11 0.67 -22.68 -25.01
CA PRO A 11 1.56 -21.76 -24.32
C PRO A 11 1.21 -20.32 -24.71
N HIS A 12 0.84 -19.50 -23.73
CA HIS A 12 0.60 -18.07 -23.95
C HIS A 12 1.80 -17.46 -24.68
N ALA A 13 1.52 -16.75 -25.77
CA ALA A 13 2.55 -16.11 -26.57
C ALA A 13 3.38 -15.18 -25.68
N ARG A 14 4.68 -15.47 -25.53
CA ARG A 14 5.58 -14.74 -24.64
C ARG A 14 5.54 -13.25 -24.95
N ARG A 15 4.84 -12.45 -24.13
CA ARG A 15 4.94 -10.99 -24.17
C ARG A 15 6.41 -10.63 -24.05
N ARG A 16 6.97 -9.98 -25.07
CA ARG A 16 8.33 -9.44 -25.01
C ARG A 16 8.31 -8.24 -24.07
N PHE A 17 8.65 -8.53 -22.81
CA PHE A 17 8.76 -7.69 -21.60
C PHE A 17 9.25 -6.23 -21.75
N VAL A 18 9.75 -5.80 -22.92
CA VAL A 18 10.38 -4.49 -23.15
C VAL A 18 9.83 -3.78 -24.42
N GLN A 19 8.77 -4.28 -25.05
CA GLN A 19 8.23 -3.71 -26.32
C GLN A 19 6.81 -3.13 -26.20
N GLY A 20 6.53 -2.44 -25.08
CA GLY A 20 5.46 -1.43 -25.08
C GLY A 20 5.79 -0.31 -26.06
N LEU A 21 4.78 0.23 -26.76
CA LEU A 21 5.00 1.35 -27.67
C LEU A 21 5.44 2.60 -26.87
N ALA A 22 6.27 3.45 -27.51
CA ALA A 22 6.88 4.60 -26.86
C ALA A 22 5.88 5.73 -26.51
N ALA A 23 4.64 5.63 -27.00
CA ALA A 23 3.54 6.52 -26.65
C ALA A 23 2.21 5.76 -26.77
N GLY A 24 1.30 5.94 -25.81
CA GLY A 24 -0.11 5.59 -25.98
C GLY A 24 -0.73 6.55 -26.98
N GLY A 25 -0.95 6.09 -28.22
CA GLY A 25 -1.33 6.93 -29.35
C GLY A 25 -2.50 6.39 -30.16
N LEU A 26 -3.47 7.25 -30.42
CA LEU A 26 -4.66 7.03 -31.24
C LEU A 26 -4.39 6.26 -32.55
N LEU A 27 -5.13 5.16 -32.75
CA LEU A 27 -5.34 4.58 -34.07
C LEU A 27 -6.59 5.21 -34.70
N LEU A 28 -6.42 6.01 -35.74
CA LEU A 28 -7.51 6.50 -36.58
C LEU A 28 -7.61 5.66 -37.86
N GLY A 29 -8.69 4.90 -37.98
CA GLY A 29 -9.09 4.25 -39.24
C GLY A 29 -10.20 5.04 -39.94
N LEU A 30 -9.88 6.16 -40.60
CA LEU A 30 -10.83 6.90 -41.45
C LEU A 30 -10.19 7.49 -42.72
N SER A 31 -11.05 7.73 -43.71
CA SER A 31 -10.79 8.04 -45.13
C SER A 31 -9.80 9.21 -45.40
N PRO A 32 -8.96 9.15 -46.46
CA PRO A 32 -7.84 10.07 -46.70
C PRO A 32 -8.18 11.52 -47.10
N TYR A 33 -9.45 11.96 -47.06
CA TYR A 33 -9.87 13.24 -47.67
C TYR A 33 -10.32 14.36 -46.71
N THR A 34 -10.41 14.13 -45.39
CA THR A 34 -10.93 15.14 -44.43
C THR A 34 -10.00 15.46 -43.25
N ALA A 35 -8.72 15.06 -43.34
CA ALA A 35 -7.87 14.82 -42.17
C ALA A 35 -6.62 15.73 -42.06
N SER A 36 -6.52 16.86 -42.80
CA SER A 36 -5.22 17.54 -42.98
C SER A 36 -4.95 18.78 -42.10
N SER A 37 -5.97 19.44 -41.55
CA SER A 37 -5.80 20.67 -40.75
C SER A 37 -5.87 20.45 -39.24
N LEU A 38 -6.82 19.66 -38.75
CA LEU A 38 -6.99 19.39 -37.31
C LEU A 38 -5.96 18.40 -36.74
N LEU A 39 -5.41 17.50 -37.57
CA LEU A 39 -4.53 16.42 -37.10
C LEU A 39 -3.07 16.83 -36.88
N ARG A 40 -2.61 17.97 -37.43
CA ARG A 40 -1.28 18.50 -37.12
C ARG A 40 -1.15 19.03 -35.68
N GLY A 41 -2.26 19.32 -35.00
CA GLY A 41 -2.26 19.65 -33.57
C GLY A 41 -2.17 18.41 -32.66
N ALA A 42 -2.89 17.33 -33.01
CA ALA A 42 -3.01 16.15 -32.17
C ALA A 42 -1.80 15.19 -32.28
N GLN A 43 -1.21 15.02 -33.46
CA GLN A 43 -0.13 14.05 -33.69
C GLN A 43 1.20 14.41 -32.99
N ALA A 44 1.34 15.62 -32.44
CA ALA A 44 2.52 16.07 -31.69
C ALA A 44 2.30 16.15 -30.16
N ALA A 45 1.15 15.67 -29.64
CA ALA A 45 0.69 16.05 -28.30
C ALA A 45 1.06 15.09 -27.16
N ASN A 46 1.04 13.76 -27.35
CA ASN A 46 1.12 12.78 -26.23
C ASN A 46 2.34 11.85 -26.23
N ALA A 47 3.36 12.10 -27.06
CA ALA A 47 4.65 11.40 -26.94
C ALA A 47 5.52 12.08 -25.86
N GLY A 48 5.53 11.53 -24.64
CA GLY A 48 6.44 11.94 -23.57
C GLY A 48 6.20 13.31 -22.95
N ARG A 49 5.00 13.91 -23.12
CA ARG A 49 4.61 15.10 -22.34
C ARG A 49 4.09 14.68 -20.97
N ALA A 50 4.39 15.49 -19.96
CA ALA A 50 3.79 15.36 -18.63
C ALA A 50 2.26 15.52 -18.72
N ALA A 51 1.53 14.99 -17.73
CA ALA A 51 0.09 15.22 -17.61
C ALA A 51 -0.22 16.73 -17.64
N PRO A 52 -1.30 17.18 -18.31
CA PRO A 52 -1.67 18.59 -18.32
C PRO A 52 -1.82 19.14 -16.90
N GLU A 53 -1.45 20.39 -16.65
CA GLU A 53 -1.71 21.03 -15.35
C GLU A 53 -2.92 21.97 -15.45
N LEU A 54 -3.81 21.90 -14.48
CA LEU A 54 -4.95 22.82 -14.31
C LEU A 54 -4.78 23.54 -12.97
N SER A 55 -4.89 24.87 -12.94
CA SER A 55 -4.69 25.68 -11.73
C SER A 55 -5.85 26.65 -11.52
N GLY A 56 -6.21 26.91 -10.26
CA GLY A 56 -7.24 27.87 -9.87
C GLY A 56 -8.27 27.27 -8.91
N THR A 57 -9.45 27.88 -8.84
CA THR A 57 -10.55 27.48 -7.94
C THR A 57 -11.74 26.86 -8.66
N GLU A 58 -11.87 27.01 -9.98
CA GLU A 58 -12.96 26.42 -10.76
C GLU A 58 -12.44 25.45 -11.83
N PHE A 59 -12.96 24.22 -11.80
CA PHE A 59 -12.52 23.13 -12.67
C PHE A 59 -13.70 22.49 -13.41
N GLN A 60 -13.43 22.09 -14.65
CA GLN A 60 -14.33 21.30 -15.49
C GLN A 60 -13.58 20.02 -15.86
N LEU A 61 -14.08 18.88 -15.40
CA LEU A 61 -13.51 17.56 -15.63
C LEU A 61 -14.52 16.70 -16.40
N GLU A 62 -14.14 16.21 -17.57
CA GLU A 62 -14.95 15.28 -18.37
C GLU A 62 -14.33 13.89 -18.30
N VAL A 63 -15.09 12.92 -17.77
CA VAL A 63 -14.71 11.51 -17.66
C VAL A 63 -15.17 10.79 -18.94
N ALA A 64 -14.26 10.20 -19.70
CA ALA A 64 -14.57 9.56 -20.99
C ALA A 64 -13.64 8.38 -21.32
N GLU A 65 -14.09 7.50 -22.22
CA GLU A 65 -13.26 6.43 -22.78
C GLU A 65 -12.13 7.01 -23.66
N LEU A 66 -10.89 6.52 -23.49
CA LEU A 66 -9.73 6.91 -24.29
C LEU A 66 -9.06 5.67 -24.91
N PRO A 67 -8.91 5.60 -26.25
CA PRO A 67 -8.11 4.56 -26.88
C PRO A 67 -6.62 4.67 -26.51
N VAL A 68 -6.09 3.64 -25.85
CA VAL A 68 -4.70 3.51 -25.40
C VAL A 68 -4.03 2.26 -25.98
N ASN A 69 -2.70 2.22 -25.95
CA ASN A 69 -1.92 1.08 -26.42
C ASN A 69 -0.56 1.01 -25.70
N TYR A 70 -0.55 0.51 -24.47
CA TYR A 70 0.68 0.35 -23.67
C TYR A 70 1.42 -0.96 -23.97
N THR A 71 0.74 -1.97 -24.50
CA THR A 71 1.20 -3.37 -24.60
C THR A 71 1.50 -3.83 -26.02
N GLY A 72 1.24 -2.98 -27.02
CA GLY A 72 1.16 -3.34 -28.44
C GLY A 72 -0.27 -3.66 -28.91
N THR A 73 -1.22 -3.92 -27.99
CA THR A 73 -2.63 -4.16 -28.32
C THR A 73 -3.50 -2.96 -27.95
N PRO A 74 -4.33 -2.42 -28.86
CA PRO A 74 -5.27 -1.36 -28.52
C PRO A 74 -6.30 -1.78 -27.46
N ARG A 75 -6.58 -0.87 -26.53
CA ARG A 75 -7.59 -0.99 -25.46
C ARG A 75 -8.29 0.36 -25.26
N LEU A 76 -9.40 0.34 -24.53
CA LEU A 76 -10.00 1.54 -23.96
C LEU A 76 -9.55 1.65 -22.50
N GLY A 77 -9.04 2.81 -22.13
CA GLY A 77 -8.93 3.23 -20.73
C GLY A 77 -10.00 4.25 -20.40
N VAL A 78 -10.13 4.60 -19.13
CA VAL A 78 -10.96 5.71 -18.66
C VAL A 78 -10.05 6.89 -18.37
N ALA A 79 -10.30 8.01 -19.02
CA ALA A 79 -9.49 9.23 -18.95
C ALA A 79 -10.32 10.39 -18.42
N ILE A 80 -9.64 11.38 -17.85
CA ILE A 80 -10.23 12.67 -17.49
C ILE A 80 -9.60 13.73 -18.39
N ASN A 81 -10.43 14.55 -19.04
CA ASN A 81 -10.01 15.56 -20.02
C ASN A 81 -9.06 14.99 -21.12
N GLY A 82 -9.26 13.72 -21.51
CA GLY A 82 -8.50 13.05 -22.57
C GLY A 82 -7.06 12.66 -22.23
N SER A 83 -6.69 12.59 -20.94
CA SER A 83 -5.34 12.23 -20.49
C SER A 83 -5.34 11.08 -19.48
N ILE A 84 -4.32 10.21 -19.56
CA ILE A 84 -3.96 9.18 -18.58
C ILE A 84 -2.44 9.29 -18.35
N PRO A 85 -1.96 9.75 -17.18
CA PRO A 85 -2.74 10.17 -16.02
C PRO A 85 -3.62 11.38 -16.35
N ALA A 86 -4.70 11.53 -15.59
CA ALA A 86 -5.55 12.72 -15.62
C ALA A 86 -4.73 13.99 -15.25
N PRO A 87 -5.23 15.19 -15.61
CA PRO A 87 -4.51 16.43 -15.36
C PRO A 87 -4.12 16.62 -13.89
N THR A 88 -2.90 17.12 -13.64
CA THR A 88 -2.49 17.55 -12.31
C THR A 88 -3.33 18.76 -11.91
N LEU A 89 -4.07 18.65 -10.83
CA LEU A 89 -4.82 19.77 -10.24
C LEU A 89 -3.90 20.53 -9.28
N ARG A 90 -3.72 21.84 -9.51
CA ARG A 90 -3.02 22.74 -8.60
C ARG A 90 -4.01 23.59 -7.84
N TRP A 91 -4.05 23.39 -6.53
CA TRP A 91 -4.87 24.15 -5.59
C TRP A 91 -3.98 24.98 -4.66
N ARG A 92 -4.60 25.85 -3.87
CA ARG A 92 -3.94 26.64 -2.84
C ARG A 92 -4.67 26.49 -1.51
N GLU A 93 -3.90 26.27 -0.45
CA GLU A 93 -4.39 26.14 0.92
C GLU A 93 -5.23 27.37 1.31
N GLY A 94 -6.43 27.11 1.85
CA GLY A 94 -7.40 28.09 2.31
C GLY A 94 -8.42 28.54 1.26
N GLU A 95 -8.27 28.15 -0.01
CA GLU A 95 -9.25 28.47 -1.07
C GLU A 95 -10.43 27.47 -1.10
N GLU A 96 -11.58 27.92 -1.61
CA GLU A 96 -12.70 27.03 -1.94
C GLU A 96 -12.58 26.61 -3.40
N VAL A 97 -12.54 25.29 -3.66
CA VAL A 97 -12.56 24.73 -5.01
C VAL A 97 -13.97 24.31 -5.40
N THR A 98 -14.35 24.54 -6.65
CA THR A 98 -15.60 24.08 -7.28
C THR A 98 -15.24 23.27 -8.51
N ILE A 99 -15.46 21.96 -8.46
CA ILE A 99 -15.03 21.00 -9.47
C ILE A 99 -16.27 20.32 -10.06
N ARG A 100 -16.54 20.57 -11.34
CA ARG A 100 -17.70 20.03 -12.05
C ARG A 100 -17.26 18.83 -12.89
N VAL A 101 -17.73 17.66 -12.51
CA VAL A 101 -17.35 16.37 -13.08
C VAL A 101 -18.50 15.85 -13.94
N THR A 102 -18.29 15.77 -15.25
CA THR A 102 -19.27 15.29 -16.22
C THR A 102 -18.93 13.89 -16.68
N ASN A 103 -19.87 12.95 -16.53
CA ASN A 103 -19.70 11.57 -16.93
C ASN A 103 -20.10 11.36 -18.41
N ARG A 104 -19.19 10.88 -19.25
CA ARG A 104 -19.45 10.44 -20.64
C ARG A 104 -19.33 8.93 -20.84
N LEU A 105 -19.08 8.17 -19.78
CA LEU A 105 -19.09 6.72 -19.78
C LEU A 105 -20.53 6.19 -19.92
N ARG A 106 -20.64 4.88 -20.11
CA ARG A 106 -21.92 4.14 -20.19
C ARG A 106 -22.35 3.55 -18.85
N GLU A 107 -21.55 3.76 -17.82
CA GLU A 107 -21.72 3.31 -16.44
C GLU A 107 -21.54 4.50 -15.47
N ASP A 108 -21.97 4.32 -14.22
CA ASP A 108 -21.76 5.33 -13.17
C ASP A 108 -20.27 5.54 -12.90
N THR A 109 -19.91 6.76 -12.51
CA THR A 109 -18.52 7.11 -12.14
C THR A 109 -18.50 7.95 -10.86
N SER A 110 -17.31 8.18 -10.33
CA SER A 110 -17.07 9.05 -9.18
C SER A 110 -15.64 9.56 -9.21
N ILE A 111 -15.34 10.59 -8.42
CA ILE A 111 -13.97 10.97 -8.08
C ILE A 111 -13.85 11.06 -6.56
N HIS A 112 -12.91 10.30 -6.00
CA HIS A 112 -12.41 10.46 -4.64
C HIS A 112 -11.15 11.34 -4.64
N TRP A 113 -11.03 12.21 -3.63
CA TRP A 113 -9.93 13.15 -3.44
C TRP A 113 -8.98 12.59 -2.37
N HIS A 114 -8.14 11.65 -2.76
CA HIS A 114 -7.36 10.81 -1.84
C HIS A 114 -6.50 11.62 -0.88
N GLY A 115 -6.77 11.40 0.42
CA GLY A 115 -6.08 12.08 1.52
C GLY A 115 -6.59 13.49 1.84
N ILE A 116 -7.59 14.02 1.12
CA ILE A 116 -8.17 15.34 1.39
C ILE A 116 -9.28 15.22 2.45
N ILE A 117 -9.20 16.04 3.49
CA ILE A 117 -10.23 16.23 4.52
C ILE A 117 -11.23 17.28 4.00
N LEU A 118 -12.50 16.90 3.91
CA LEU A 118 -13.57 17.67 3.26
C LEU A 118 -14.94 17.30 3.88
N PRO A 119 -16.06 17.97 3.55
CA PRO A 119 -17.39 17.51 3.96
C PRO A 119 -17.71 16.15 3.31
N TYR A 120 -18.17 15.16 4.08
CA TYR A 120 -18.26 13.78 3.61
C TYR A 120 -19.06 13.61 2.31
N GLN A 121 -20.07 14.43 2.01
CA GLN A 121 -20.83 14.35 0.74
C GLN A 121 -19.99 14.65 -0.51
N MET A 122 -18.79 15.22 -0.35
CA MET A 122 -17.82 15.52 -1.41
C MET A 122 -16.70 14.48 -1.52
N ASP A 123 -16.71 13.45 -0.66
CA ASP A 123 -15.71 12.39 -0.61
C ASP A 123 -15.73 11.45 -1.82
N GLY A 124 -16.90 11.30 -2.46
CA GLY A 124 -17.00 10.65 -3.77
C GLY A 124 -17.04 9.12 -3.77
N VAL A 125 -17.47 8.48 -2.68
CA VAL A 125 -17.66 7.02 -2.59
C VAL A 125 -19.16 6.67 -2.76
N PRO A 126 -19.57 6.04 -3.88
CA PRO A 126 -20.96 5.65 -4.11
C PRO A 126 -21.50 4.71 -3.02
N GLY A 127 -22.73 4.96 -2.57
CA GLY A 127 -23.40 4.20 -1.50
C GLY A 127 -23.01 4.60 -0.07
N ILE A 128 -21.90 5.33 0.11
CA ILE A 128 -21.42 5.80 1.41
C ILE A 128 -21.62 7.31 1.54
N SER A 129 -20.85 8.09 0.80
CA SER A 129 -20.87 9.55 0.85
C SER A 129 -21.89 10.17 -0.10
N PHE A 130 -22.14 9.55 -1.25
CA PHE A 130 -23.15 10.00 -2.22
C PHE A 130 -23.66 8.85 -3.11
N ALA A 131 -24.43 9.16 -4.16
CA ALA A 131 -25.05 8.15 -5.03
C ALA A 131 -24.20 7.72 -6.25
N GLY A 132 -23.06 8.37 -6.51
CA GLY A 132 -22.36 8.26 -7.80
C GLY A 132 -22.82 9.31 -8.82
N ILE A 133 -22.14 9.37 -9.97
CA ILE A 133 -22.42 10.27 -11.10
C ILE A 133 -22.92 9.44 -12.29
N PRO A 134 -24.24 9.43 -12.59
CA PRO A 134 -24.78 8.63 -13.69
C PRO A 134 -24.29 9.04 -15.08
N PRO A 135 -24.36 8.15 -16.10
CA PRO A 135 -24.07 8.45 -17.50
C PRO A 135 -24.75 9.74 -18.00
N GLY A 136 -23.97 10.64 -18.57
CA GLY A 136 -24.43 11.93 -19.10
C GLY A 136 -24.72 13.01 -18.06
N ALA A 137 -24.64 12.71 -16.76
CA ALA A 137 -24.84 13.67 -15.68
C ALA A 137 -23.56 14.44 -15.34
N THR A 138 -23.74 15.57 -14.63
CA THR A 138 -22.65 16.35 -14.02
C THR A 138 -22.89 16.47 -12.53
N PHE A 139 -21.90 16.12 -11.71
CA PHE A 139 -21.89 16.41 -10.28
C PHE A 139 -20.93 17.59 -10.00
N THR A 140 -21.24 18.39 -8.98
CA THR A 140 -20.40 19.53 -8.57
C THR A 140 -19.86 19.27 -7.18
N TYR A 141 -18.58 18.95 -7.09
CA TYR A 141 -17.84 18.94 -5.84
C TYR A 141 -17.54 20.40 -5.45
N ARG A 142 -17.79 20.75 -4.18
CA ARG A 142 -17.39 22.04 -3.62
C ARG A 142 -16.96 21.87 -2.17
N PHE A 143 -15.72 22.26 -1.88
CA PHE A 143 -15.16 22.24 -0.53
C PHE A 143 -14.01 23.23 -0.40
N LYS A 144 -13.70 23.58 0.85
CA LYS A 144 -12.52 24.38 1.20
C LYS A 144 -11.30 23.45 1.32
N VAL A 145 -10.18 23.84 0.73
CA VAL A 145 -8.93 23.10 0.80
C VAL A 145 -8.18 23.55 2.06
N GLU A 146 -8.06 22.69 3.07
CA GLU A 146 -7.44 23.05 4.37
C GLU A 146 -6.02 22.49 4.56
N GLN A 147 -5.54 21.69 3.60
CA GLN A 147 -4.22 21.08 3.60
C GLN A 147 -3.27 21.76 2.61
N SER A 148 -2.00 21.35 2.66
CA SER A 148 -0.96 21.59 1.66
C SER A 148 -0.25 20.27 1.33
N GLY A 149 0.46 20.20 0.20
CA GLY A 149 1.34 19.06 -0.12
C GLY A 149 0.94 18.25 -1.36
N THR A 150 1.39 17.00 -1.41
CA THR A 150 1.18 16.07 -2.55
C THR A 150 0.07 15.06 -2.23
N TYR A 151 -1.03 15.16 -2.98
CA TYR A 151 -2.17 14.26 -2.93
C TYR A 151 -2.51 13.79 -4.36
N TRP A 152 -3.60 13.05 -4.50
CA TRP A 152 -4.05 12.53 -5.79
C TRP A 152 -5.56 12.30 -5.80
N TYR A 153 -6.14 12.01 -6.96
CA TYR A 153 -7.55 11.71 -7.12
C TYR A 153 -7.74 10.52 -8.05
N HIS A 154 -8.75 9.70 -7.80
CA HIS A 154 -9.05 8.50 -8.58
C HIS A 154 -10.55 8.19 -8.56
N SER A 155 -10.98 7.24 -9.39
CA SER A 155 -12.37 6.74 -9.32
C SER A 155 -12.56 5.79 -8.15
N HIS A 156 -13.67 5.97 -7.42
CA HIS A 156 -14.18 5.00 -6.45
C HIS A 156 -15.38 4.23 -7.04
N SER A 157 -15.34 3.94 -8.35
CA SER A 157 -16.41 3.24 -9.08
C SER A 157 -15.87 2.12 -9.96
N ASN A 158 -16.47 0.94 -9.78
CA ASN A 158 -16.14 -0.30 -10.50
C ASN A 158 -14.63 -0.56 -10.49
N MET A 159 -14.00 -0.63 -11.67
CA MET A 159 -12.56 -0.86 -11.84
C MET A 159 -11.88 0.31 -12.58
N GLN A 160 -12.50 1.50 -12.58
CA GLN A 160 -12.14 2.62 -13.46
C GLN A 160 -10.74 3.19 -13.19
N GLU A 161 -10.30 3.21 -11.93
CA GLU A 161 -8.95 3.60 -11.53
C GLU A 161 -7.89 2.72 -12.21
N ALA A 162 -8.03 1.40 -12.09
CA ALA A 162 -7.10 0.41 -12.65
C ALA A 162 -7.02 0.43 -14.19
N VAL A 163 -7.97 1.09 -14.87
CA VAL A 163 -7.96 1.34 -16.32
C VAL A 163 -7.73 2.82 -16.68
N GLY A 164 -7.11 3.60 -15.78
CA GLY A 164 -6.54 4.92 -16.09
C GLY A 164 -7.14 6.13 -15.36
N MET A 165 -8.22 5.95 -14.61
CA MET A 165 -8.92 7.07 -13.97
C MET A 165 -8.25 7.50 -12.64
N TYR A 166 -7.07 8.09 -12.75
CA TYR A 166 -6.29 8.67 -11.66
C TYR A 166 -5.52 9.92 -12.12
N GLY A 167 -5.27 10.87 -11.22
CA GLY A 167 -4.47 12.07 -11.47
C GLY A 167 -3.88 12.67 -10.19
N ALA A 168 -2.91 13.58 -10.32
CA ALA A 168 -2.24 14.19 -9.18
C ALA A 168 -2.96 15.46 -8.67
N ILE A 169 -2.85 15.75 -7.37
CA ILE A 169 -3.23 17.03 -6.76
C ILE A 169 -2.00 17.60 -6.06
N ILE A 170 -1.58 18.80 -6.44
CA ILE A 170 -0.54 19.55 -5.72
C ILE A 170 -1.19 20.76 -5.06
N VAL A 171 -1.12 20.84 -3.73
CA VAL A 171 -1.71 21.94 -2.96
C VAL A 171 -0.61 22.86 -2.43
N GLU A 172 -0.57 24.09 -2.94
CA GLU A 172 0.40 25.10 -2.53
C GLU A 172 0.07 25.65 -1.14
N PRO A 173 1.01 25.62 -0.17
CA PRO A 173 0.79 26.19 1.15
C PRO A 173 0.60 27.70 1.09
N ARG A 174 -0.34 28.22 1.88
CA ARG A 174 -0.72 29.63 1.94
C ARG A 174 0.42 30.51 2.44
N GLY A 175 1.23 29.98 3.35
CA GLY A 175 2.44 30.62 3.88
C GLY A 175 3.67 30.56 2.95
N GLY A 176 3.56 29.92 1.78
CA GLY A 176 4.68 29.62 0.90
C GLY A 176 5.39 28.31 1.24
N GLU A 177 6.13 27.77 0.28
CA GLU A 177 6.81 26.47 0.37
C GLU A 177 7.87 26.45 1.48
N ARG A 178 7.70 25.56 2.47
CA ARG A 178 8.69 25.28 3.51
C ARG A 178 9.87 24.47 2.95
N ILE A 179 9.57 23.55 2.05
CA ILE A 179 10.55 22.70 1.36
C ILE A 179 11.21 23.51 0.24
N ARG A 180 12.53 23.74 0.33
CA ARG A 180 13.29 24.50 -0.68
C ARG A 180 13.74 23.60 -1.83
N ALA A 181 12.95 23.57 -2.89
CA ALA A 181 13.30 23.00 -4.19
C ALA A 181 13.48 24.08 -5.25
N ASP A 182 14.33 23.83 -6.24
CA ASP A 182 14.56 24.70 -7.39
C ASP A 182 13.72 24.25 -8.62
N ARG A 183 13.20 23.02 -8.57
CA ARG A 183 12.24 22.43 -9.52
C ARG A 183 11.39 21.35 -8.86
N ASP A 184 10.12 21.26 -9.25
CA ASP A 184 9.24 20.13 -8.95
C ASP A 184 9.06 19.25 -10.20
N HIS A 185 9.01 17.93 -10.01
CA HIS A 185 8.42 16.97 -10.95
C HIS A 185 7.44 16.06 -10.22
N VAL A 186 6.23 15.91 -10.75
CA VAL A 186 5.30 14.85 -10.33
C VAL A 186 5.79 13.53 -10.92
N VAL A 187 5.80 12.47 -10.10
CA VAL A 187 6.12 11.09 -10.51
C VAL A 187 5.00 10.18 -10.05
N LEU A 188 3.92 10.15 -10.84
CA LEU A 188 2.78 9.26 -10.62
C LEU A 188 3.10 7.89 -11.23
N LEU A 189 3.18 6.87 -10.39
CA LEU A 189 3.33 5.48 -10.77
C LEU A 189 1.95 4.82 -10.85
N SER A 190 1.76 3.97 -11.85
CA SER A 190 0.53 3.21 -12.04
C SER A 190 0.79 1.87 -12.73
N ASP A 191 -0.16 0.94 -12.63
CA ASP A 191 -0.14 -0.32 -13.37
C ASP A 191 -1.28 -0.36 -14.41
N TRP A 192 -1.10 -1.21 -15.42
CA TRP A 192 -2.05 -1.40 -16.52
C TRP A 192 -2.15 -2.88 -16.88
N THR A 193 -3.36 -3.40 -17.08
CA THR A 193 -3.58 -4.70 -17.74
C THR A 193 -4.49 -4.56 -18.96
N ASP A 194 -4.30 -5.44 -19.92
CA ASP A 194 -5.18 -5.60 -21.10
C ASP A 194 -6.32 -6.59 -20.84
N GLU A 195 -6.30 -7.26 -19.69
CA GLU A 195 -7.32 -8.22 -19.28
C GLU A 195 -8.46 -7.54 -18.55
N ASP A 196 -9.67 -8.07 -18.69
CA ASP A 196 -10.80 -7.64 -17.89
C ASP A 196 -10.57 -8.00 -16.41
N LEU A 197 -10.67 -7.02 -15.52
CA LEU A 197 -10.31 -7.19 -14.11
C LEU A 197 -11.28 -8.13 -13.35
N MET A 198 -12.52 -8.27 -13.83
CA MET A 198 -13.44 -9.28 -13.30
C MET A 198 -13.06 -10.70 -13.72
N GLN A 199 -12.51 -10.88 -14.94
CA GLN A 199 -11.87 -12.14 -15.35
C GLN A 199 -10.56 -12.40 -14.60
N VAL A 200 -9.77 -11.37 -14.30
CA VAL A 200 -8.57 -11.48 -13.43
C VAL A 200 -8.97 -12.00 -12.05
N MET A 201 -9.95 -11.35 -11.40
CA MET A 201 -10.46 -11.79 -10.09
C MET A 201 -11.07 -13.20 -10.14
N HIS A 202 -11.79 -13.56 -11.22
CA HIS A 202 -12.34 -14.91 -11.40
C HIS A 202 -11.24 -15.98 -11.47
N LYS A 203 -10.14 -15.72 -12.20
CA LYS A 203 -8.99 -16.65 -12.27
C LYS A 203 -8.33 -16.82 -10.90
N LEU A 204 -8.12 -15.73 -10.17
CA LEU A 204 -7.54 -15.76 -8.82
C LEU A 204 -8.43 -16.55 -7.84
N LYS A 205 -9.75 -16.41 -7.91
CA LYS A 205 -10.73 -17.21 -7.11
C LYS A 205 -10.77 -18.70 -7.47
N VAL A 206 -10.31 -19.10 -8.65
CA VAL A 206 -10.21 -20.50 -9.07
C VAL A 206 -8.82 -21.09 -8.79
N HIS A 207 -7.78 -20.26 -8.87
CA HIS A 207 -6.39 -20.64 -8.63
C HIS A 207 -5.61 -19.39 -8.20
N SER A 208 -5.38 -19.21 -6.90
CA SER A 208 -4.75 -18.02 -6.33
C SER A 208 -3.42 -17.65 -6.99
N ALA A 209 -2.51 -18.61 -7.12
CA ALA A 209 -1.20 -18.41 -7.73
C ALA A 209 -1.21 -18.34 -9.28
N TYR A 210 -2.34 -17.99 -9.94
CA TYR A 210 -2.47 -18.07 -11.41
C TYR A 210 -1.46 -17.18 -12.15
N TYR A 211 -1.24 -15.97 -11.65
CA TYR A 211 -0.26 -15.01 -12.19
C TYR A 211 1.13 -15.14 -11.54
N ASN A 212 1.30 -16.05 -10.57
CA ASN A 212 2.59 -16.37 -9.96
C ASN A 212 3.24 -17.57 -10.66
N HIS A 213 3.98 -17.26 -11.73
CA HIS A 213 4.79 -18.21 -12.48
C HIS A 213 6.11 -18.62 -11.78
N HIS A 214 6.36 -18.15 -10.55
CA HIS A 214 7.64 -18.32 -9.85
C HIS A 214 7.51 -19.35 -8.73
N GLN A 215 7.04 -20.53 -9.14
CA GLN A 215 6.86 -21.70 -8.29
C GLN A 215 8.22 -22.36 -7.94
N PRO A 216 8.40 -22.86 -6.70
CA PRO A 216 9.65 -23.49 -6.26
C PRO A 216 10.10 -24.67 -7.13
N THR A 217 11.28 -24.60 -7.75
CA THR A 217 11.74 -25.65 -8.69
C THR A 217 12.60 -26.74 -8.03
N VAL A 218 12.90 -27.80 -8.80
CA VAL A 218 13.88 -28.85 -8.45
C VAL A 218 15.31 -28.28 -8.36
N VAL A 219 15.65 -27.32 -9.22
CA VAL A 219 16.96 -26.65 -9.18
C VAL A 219 17.10 -25.84 -7.88
N ASP A 220 16.04 -25.16 -7.47
CA ASP A 220 16.03 -24.44 -6.19
C ASP A 220 16.13 -25.42 -5.01
N PHE A 221 15.48 -26.59 -5.08
CA PHE A 221 15.60 -27.60 -4.02
C PHE A 221 17.03 -28.12 -3.85
N PHE A 222 17.76 -28.38 -4.94
CA PHE A 222 19.18 -28.76 -4.83
C PHE A 222 20.06 -27.62 -4.29
N ARG A 223 19.70 -26.35 -4.56
CA ARG A 223 20.37 -25.18 -3.98
C ARG A 223 20.05 -25.05 -2.48
N ASP A 224 18.78 -25.16 -2.08
CA ASP A 224 18.32 -25.22 -0.69
C ASP A 224 19.09 -26.32 0.06
N ALA A 225 19.11 -27.54 -0.46
CA ALA A 225 19.78 -28.69 0.16
C ALA A 225 21.31 -28.56 0.22
N SER A 226 21.93 -27.81 -0.70
CA SER A 226 23.37 -27.51 -0.67
C SER A 226 23.74 -26.40 0.31
N ASN A 227 22.83 -25.46 0.59
CA ASN A 227 23.08 -24.30 1.45
C ASN A 227 22.65 -24.55 2.91
N GLU A 228 21.48 -25.17 3.09
CA GLU A 228 20.80 -25.36 4.38
C GLU A 228 20.87 -26.83 4.85
N GLY A 229 21.26 -27.75 3.97
CA GLY A 229 21.27 -29.19 4.22
C GLY A 229 19.96 -29.88 3.81
N LEU A 230 20.04 -31.15 3.41
CA LEU A 230 18.91 -31.90 2.85
C LEU A 230 17.69 -31.95 3.78
N LYS A 231 17.90 -32.15 5.08
CA LYS A 231 16.80 -32.21 6.06
C LYS A 231 16.06 -30.86 6.13
N ALA A 232 16.77 -29.76 6.33
CA ALA A 232 16.18 -28.42 6.40
C ALA A 232 15.44 -28.06 5.10
N ALA A 233 16.03 -28.36 3.94
CA ALA A 233 15.36 -28.15 2.65
C ALA A 233 14.07 -28.98 2.51
N MET A 234 14.05 -30.24 2.98
CA MET A 234 12.83 -31.07 2.99
C MET A 234 11.78 -30.55 3.96
N ASP A 235 12.16 -30.19 5.18
CA ASP A 235 11.26 -29.66 6.21
C ASP A 235 10.63 -28.32 5.76
N LYS A 236 11.44 -27.42 5.17
CA LYS A 236 11.01 -26.18 4.51
C LYS A 236 9.95 -26.45 3.42
N ARG A 237 10.20 -27.39 2.51
CA ARG A 237 9.22 -27.73 1.45
C ARG A 237 7.96 -28.38 2.01
N ARG A 238 8.09 -29.23 3.03
CA ARG A 238 6.95 -29.87 3.70
C ARG A 238 6.03 -28.83 4.35
N MET A 239 6.60 -27.89 5.10
CA MET A 239 5.88 -26.80 5.76
C MET A 239 5.06 -25.96 4.77
N TRP A 240 5.68 -25.48 3.68
CA TRP A 240 4.95 -24.70 2.65
C TRP A 240 3.83 -25.50 1.96
N ASN A 241 4.03 -26.80 1.73
CA ASN A 241 2.99 -27.68 1.20
C ASN A 241 1.84 -27.93 2.19
N GLU A 242 2.14 -28.09 3.49
CA GLU A 242 1.13 -28.26 4.55
C GLU A 242 0.32 -26.96 4.75
N MET A 243 0.96 -25.80 4.63
CA MET A 243 0.31 -24.47 4.67
C MET A 243 -0.48 -24.12 3.40
N ARG A 244 -0.31 -24.86 2.29
CA ARG A 244 -0.98 -24.62 1.00
C ARG A 244 -0.83 -23.20 0.42
N MET A 245 0.26 -22.53 0.75
CA MET A 245 0.56 -21.16 0.28
C MET A 245 1.81 -21.12 -0.59
N SER A 246 1.85 -20.15 -1.50
CA SER A 246 3.04 -19.88 -2.31
C SER A 246 4.01 -18.98 -1.54
N PRO A 247 5.27 -19.39 -1.30
CA PRO A 247 6.25 -18.56 -0.58
C PRO A 247 6.69 -17.30 -1.34
N THR A 248 6.28 -17.16 -2.60
CA THR A 248 6.65 -16.07 -3.52
C THR A 248 5.46 -15.19 -3.92
N ASP A 249 4.27 -15.40 -3.35
CA ASP A 249 3.05 -14.58 -3.57
C ASP A 249 3.16 -13.24 -2.80
N LEU A 250 4.07 -12.38 -3.22
CA LEU A 250 4.21 -11.03 -2.65
C LEU A 250 3.20 -10.02 -3.26
N GLY A 251 2.51 -10.40 -4.34
CA GLY A 251 1.53 -9.60 -5.04
C GLY A 251 0.66 -10.51 -5.91
N ASP A 252 -0.65 -10.21 -5.99
CA ASP A 252 -1.62 -11.02 -6.76
C ASP A 252 -1.29 -11.13 -8.25
N LEU A 253 -0.75 -10.03 -8.78
CA LEU A 253 -0.48 -9.83 -10.19
C LEU A 253 1.01 -9.58 -10.40
N SER A 254 1.46 -9.90 -11.60
CA SER A 254 2.86 -9.78 -12.00
C SER A 254 2.97 -9.17 -13.39
N ALA A 255 4.21 -8.89 -13.82
CA ALA A 255 4.59 -8.48 -15.18
C ALA A 255 4.15 -9.46 -16.29
N ALA A 256 3.59 -10.63 -15.93
CA ALA A 256 2.91 -11.50 -16.89
C ALA A 256 1.62 -10.87 -17.44
N THR A 257 0.88 -10.14 -16.61
CA THR A 257 -0.36 -9.42 -17.00
C THR A 257 -0.18 -7.89 -16.94
N LEU A 258 0.53 -7.38 -15.92
CA LEU A 258 0.75 -5.95 -15.70
C LEU A 258 1.83 -5.34 -16.60
N THR A 259 1.59 -4.08 -17.00
CA THR A 259 2.57 -3.15 -17.55
C THR A 259 2.66 -1.95 -16.62
N TYR A 260 3.80 -1.75 -15.99
CA TYR A 260 4.01 -0.66 -15.03
C TYR A 260 4.36 0.65 -15.76
N LEU A 261 3.73 1.75 -15.38
CA LEU A 261 3.83 3.06 -16.00
C LEU A 261 4.42 4.08 -15.03
N MET A 262 5.16 5.04 -15.58
CA MET A 262 5.61 6.25 -14.86
C MET A 262 5.13 7.47 -15.65
N ASN A 263 4.28 8.30 -15.04
CA ASN A 263 3.59 9.41 -15.72
C ASN A 263 2.94 8.96 -17.05
N GLY A 264 2.23 7.82 -17.04
CA GLY A 264 1.60 7.22 -18.22
C GLY A 264 2.55 6.66 -19.27
N SER A 265 3.86 6.73 -19.05
CA SER A 265 4.87 6.21 -19.98
C SER A 265 5.25 4.78 -19.60
N THR A 266 5.26 3.88 -20.59
CA THR A 266 5.79 2.52 -20.44
C THR A 266 7.31 2.58 -20.15
N PRO A 267 7.93 1.48 -19.67
CA PRO A 267 9.38 1.45 -19.46
C PRO A 267 10.14 1.75 -20.76
N ALA A 268 9.63 1.28 -21.90
CA ALA A 268 10.17 1.60 -23.22
C ALA A 268 10.03 3.09 -23.60
N GLY A 269 8.90 3.72 -23.24
CA GLY A 269 8.66 5.16 -23.44
C GLY A 269 9.58 6.07 -22.62
N ASN A 270 9.94 5.66 -21.39
CA ASN A 270 10.92 6.32 -20.52
C ASN A 270 10.66 7.83 -20.32
N TRP A 271 9.75 8.16 -19.40
CA TRP A 271 9.49 9.55 -18.98
C TRP A 271 10.81 10.27 -18.64
N THR A 272 10.95 11.54 -19.05
CA THR A 272 12.16 12.32 -18.80
C THR A 272 11.88 13.54 -17.93
N GLY A 273 12.44 13.56 -16.71
CA GLY A 273 12.46 14.73 -15.84
C GLY A 273 13.68 15.60 -16.15
N LEU A 274 13.47 16.76 -16.78
CA LEU A 274 14.58 17.67 -17.10
C LEU A 274 15.10 18.37 -15.84
N PHE A 275 16.42 18.57 -15.75
CA PHE A 275 17.02 19.32 -14.66
C PHE A 275 18.23 20.17 -15.11
N ARG A 276 18.69 21.10 -14.26
CA ARG A 276 19.99 21.81 -14.40
C ARG A 276 21.01 21.27 -13.39
N PRO A 277 22.28 20.99 -13.77
CA PRO A 277 23.26 20.42 -12.86
C PRO A 277 23.40 21.22 -11.55
N GLY A 278 23.28 20.53 -10.42
CA GLY A 278 23.36 21.10 -9.08
C GLY A 278 22.07 21.69 -8.52
N GLU A 279 20.97 21.75 -9.28
CA GLU A 279 19.67 22.19 -8.75
C GLU A 279 19.04 21.12 -7.83
N ARG A 280 18.29 21.53 -6.81
CA ARG A 280 17.50 20.62 -5.98
C ARG A 280 16.17 20.36 -6.66
N VAL A 281 16.01 19.13 -7.12
CA VAL A 281 14.78 18.65 -7.75
C VAL A 281 13.94 17.94 -6.69
N ARG A 282 12.71 18.42 -6.47
CA ARG A 282 11.69 17.69 -5.70
C ARG A 282 10.95 16.74 -6.63
N LEU A 283 11.03 15.46 -6.33
CA LEU A 283 10.25 14.41 -6.96
C LEU A 283 9.06 14.12 -6.05
N ARG A 284 7.85 14.40 -6.55
CA ARG A 284 6.59 14.16 -5.83
C ARG A 284 6.05 12.81 -6.25
N PHE A 285 6.41 11.75 -5.52
CA PHE A 285 6.01 10.39 -5.84
C PHE A 285 4.59 10.11 -5.35
N ILE A 286 3.77 9.56 -6.24
CA ILE A 286 2.39 9.15 -5.98
C ILE A 286 2.27 7.72 -6.48
N ASN A 287 1.85 6.78 -5.63
CA ASN A 287 1.48 5.44 -6.07
C ASN A 287 -0.02 5.40 -6.36
N GLY A 288 -0.38 5.73 -7.61
CA GLY A 288 -1.73 5.59 -8.15
C GLY A 288 -1.88 4.31 -8.98
N SER A 289 -1.22 3.24 -8.56
CA SER A 289 -1.43 1.89 -9.12
C SER A 289 -2.51 1.17 -8.34
N ALA A 290 -3.24 0.26 -9.00
CA ALA A 290 -4.33 -0.44 -8.35
C ALA A 290 -3.87 -1.72 -7.60
N HIS A 291 -2.64 -2.19 -7.85
CA HIS A 291 -2.15 -3.48 -7.35
C HIS A 291 -0.69 -3.49 -6.90
N THR A 292 0.13 -2.49 -7.23
CA THR A 292 1.59 -2.61 -7.19
C THR A 292 2.24 -1.81 -6.06
N PHE A 293 2.87 -2.53 -5.12
CA PHE A 293 3.92 -1.91 -4.28
C PHE A 293 5.19 -1.70 -5.10
N TYR A 294 5.73 -0.49 -5.06
CA TYR A 294 6.97 -0.14 -5.74
C TYR A 294 8.12 0.11 -4.77
N ASP A 295 9.29 -0.39 -5.15
CA ASP A 295 10.58 -0.08 -4.55
C ASP A 295 11.30 0.93 -5.44
N VAL A 296 11.41 2.16 -4.96
CA VAL A 296 11.91 3.30 -5.72
C VAL A 296 13.34 3.62 -5.33
N ARG A 297 14.23 3.66 -6.32
CA ARG A 297 15.65 4.03 -6.18
C ARG A 297 16.15 4.80 -7.39
N ILE A 298 17.20 5.61 -7.18
CA ILE A 298 17.87 6.37 -8.25
C ILE A 298 19.37 6.11 -8.17
N PRO A 299 19.91 5.09 -8.86
CA PRO A 299 21.33 4.75 -8.78
C PRO A 299 22.22 5.97 -9.08
N GLY A 300 23.15 6.27 -8.17
CA GLY A 300 24.01 7.46 -8.24
C GLY A 300 23.49 8.68 -7.46
N LEU A 301 22.24 8.69 -7.00
CA LEU A 301 21.66 9.74 -6.16
C LEU A 301 21.02 9.17 -4.89
N LYS A 302 21.19 9.87 -3.77
CA LYS A 302 20.39 9.63 -2.56
C LYS A 302 19.06 10.37 -2.67
N LEU A 303 18.02 9.81 -2.05
CA LEU A 303 16.68 10.38 -1.93
C LEU A 303 16.52 10.97 -0.54
N THR A 304 16.38 12.29 -0.41
CA THR A 304 16.06 12.93 0.87
C THR A 304 14.55 13.12 0.97
N ILE A 305 13.87 12.22 1.67
CA ILE A 305 12.43 12.26 1.93
C ILE A 305 12.12 13.45 2.85
N VAL A 306 11.15 14.27 2.45
CA VAL A 306 10.79 15.54 3.13
C VAL A 306 9.29 15.69 3.39
N GLN A 307 8.46 14.85 2.77
CA GLN A 307 7.00 14.81 2.98
C GLN A 307 6.51 13.36 2.81
N THR A 308 5.49 12.95 3.56
CA THR A 308 4.73 11.72 3.34
C THR A 308 3.24 12.03 3.46
N ASP A 309 2.39 11.47 2.59
CA ASP A 309 0.93 11.62 2.65
C ASP A 309 0.47 13.10 2.73
N GLY A 310 1.20 13.97 2.03
CA GLY A 310 1.02 15.43 2.05
C GLY A 310 1.50 16.16 3.32
N VAL A 311 2.05 15.46 4.30
CA VAL A 311 2.54 16.00 5.58
C VAL A 311 4.07 16.12 5.58
N ASP A 312 4.60 17.31 5.89
CA ASP A 312 6.05 17.54 6.01
C ASP A 312 6.66 16.70 7.15
N VAL A 313 7.85 16.14 6.91
CA VAL A 313 8.63 15.36 7.88
C VAL A 313 10.04 15.92 8.09
N GLU A 314 10.68 15.54 9.19
CA GLU A 314 12.12 15.73 9.36
C GLU A 314 12.87 15.04 8.20
N PRO A 315 13.81 15.71 7.51
CA PRO A 315 14.43 15.16 6.30
C PRO A 315 15.22 13.86 6.53
N VAL A 316 14.81 12.76 5.89
CA VAL A 316 15.48 11.45 5.96
C VAL A 316 16.14 11.12 4.62
N THR A 317 17.46 10.95 4.60
CA THR A 317 18.20 10.59 3.39
C THR A 317 18.41 9.09 3.28
N VAL A 318 17.90 8.49 2.19
CA VAL A 318 17.88 7.04 1.91
C VAL A 318 18.42 6.71 0.52
N ASP A 319 18.66 5.44 0.24
CA ASP A 319 18.94 4.90 -1.10
C ASP A 319 17.68 4.44 -1.83
N GLU A 320 16.70 3.95 -1.07
CA GLU A 320 15.51 3.30 -1.58
C GLU A 320 14.33 3.45 -0.60
N PHE A 321 13.10 3.44 -1.10
CA PHE A 321 11.90 3.33 -0.27
C PHE A 321 10.88 2.42 -0.95
N ARG A 322 10.06 1.72 -0.13
CA ARG A 322 8.86 1.01 -0.59
C ARG A 322 7.63 1.84 -0.27
N PHE A 323 6.67 1.86 -1.18
CA PHE A 323 5.36 2.45 -0.94
C PHE A 323 4.24 1.75 -1.72
N GLY A 324 3.08 1.59 -1.07
CA GLY A 324 1.90 0.93 -1.63
C GLY A 324 0.93 1.89 -2.33
N PRO A 325 -0.06 1.36 -3.07
CA PRO A 325 -1.20 2.12 -3.56
C PRO A 325 -1.75 3.09 -2.51
N GLY A 326 -1.98 4.34 -2.92
CA GLY A 326 -2.47 5.41 -2.05
C GLY A 326 -1.43 6.16 -1.22
N GLU A 327 -0.19 5.69 -1.08
CA GLU A 327 0.86 6.45 -0.39
C GLU A 327 1.48 7.53 -1.30
N THR A 328 1.91 8.65 -0.69
CA THR A 328 2.72 9.68 -1.36
C THR A 328 4.00 9.98 -0.58
N TYR A 329 5.08 10.30 -1.30
CA TYR A 329 6.36 10.73 -0.73
C TYR A 329 6.98 11.82 -1.60
N ASP A 330 7.36 12.96 -1.02
CA ASP A 330 8.21 13.93 -1.72
C ASP A 330 9.67 13.70 -1.33
N ALA A 331 10.54 13.56 -2.33
CA ALA A 331 11.97 13.39 -2.15
C ALA A 331 12.76 14.49 -2.86
N ILE A 332 13.71 15.11 -2.17
CA ILE A 332 14.71 15.98 -2.78
C ILE A 332 15.88 15.15 -3.30
N VAL A 333 16.29 15.42 -4.53
CA VAL A 333 17.54 14.94 -5.13
C VAL A 333 18.33 16.10 -5.72
N GLN A 334 19.66 15.97 -5.79
CA GLN A 334 20.54 16.99 -6.35
C GLN A 334 21.43 16.41 -7.47
N PRO A 335 20.89 16.24 -8.68
CA PRO A 335 21.61 15.65 -9.81
C PRO A 335 22.78 16.52 -10.29
N ARG A 336 23.86 15.88 -10.78
CA ARG A 336 25.01 16.53 -11.42
C ARG A 336 24.87 16.45 -12.94
N ASP A 337 25.96 16.48 -13.72
CA ASP A 337 25.90 16.53 -15.19
C ASP A 337 25.60 15.17 -15.88
N GLU A 338 25.28 14.14 -15.10
CA GLU A 338 24.98 12.79 -15.58
C GLU A 338 23.46 12.59 -15.76
N ALA A 339 23.07 11.60 -16.55
CA ALA A 339 21.69 11.11 -16.54
C ALA A 339 21.52 10.07 -15.42
N TYR A 340 20.35 10.05 -14.77
CA TYR A 340 20.04 9.11 -13.68
C TYR A 340 18.70 8.40 -13.93
N THR A 341 18.67 7.07 -13.83
CA THR A 341 17.41 6.30 -13.98
C THR A 341 16.58 6.43 -12.71
N VAL A 342 15.37 7.00 -12.82
CA VAL A 342 14.34 6.83 -11.78
C VAL A 342 13.77 5.44 -11.97
N TYR A 343 14.03 4.54 -11.02
CA TYR A 343 13.68 3.13 -11.13
C TYR A 343 12.67 2.75 -10.05
N ALA A 344 11.52 2.20 -10.46
CA ALA A 344 10.47 1.76 -9.55
C ALA A 344 10.18 0.28 -9.83
N GLN A 345 10.78 -0.61 -9.03
CA GLN A 345 10.65 -2.06 -9.18
C GLN A 345 9.40 -2.56 -8.46
N SER A 346 8.68 -3.53 -9.01
CA SER A 346 7.56 -4.15 -8.30
C SER A 346 8.05 -5.06 -7.15
N MET A 347 7.35 -5.07 -6.02
CA MET A 347 7.71 -5.78 -4.78
C MET A 347 7.96 -7.28 -4.99
N GLU A 348 7.18 -7.93 -5.86
CA GLU A 348 7.29 -9.33 -6.24
C GLU A 348 8.43 -9.62 -7.25
N ARG A 349 9.21 -8.58 -7.59
CA ARG A 349 10.43 -8.61 -8.42
C ARG A 349 10.19 -9.14 -9.84
N THR A 350 9.01 -8.90 -10.42
CA THR A 350 8.68 -9.38 -11.78
C THR A 350 8.87 -8.31 -12.86
N GLY A 351 8.74 -7.03 -12.53
CA GLY A 351 8.98 -5.94 -13.47
C GLY A 351 9.28 -4.61 -12.80
N TYR A 352 9.20 -3.53 -13.58
CA TYR A 352 9.49 -2.18 -13.12
C TYR A 352 8.84 -1.13 -14.03
N ALA A 353 8.54 0.04 -13.46
CA ALA A 353 8.42 1.29 -14.20
C ALA A 353 9.78 2.03 -14.19
N ARG A 354 10.03 2.88 -15.20
CA ARG A 354 11.23 3.73 -15.21
C ARG A 354 11.02 5.08 -15.90
N GLY A 355 11.86 6.02 -15.50
CA GLY A 355 12.11 7.26 -16.21
C GLY A 355 13.58 7.67 -16.08
N THR A 356 13.95 8.81 -16.63
CA THR A 356 15.30 9.36 -16.57
C THR A 356 15.28 10.81 -16.11
N LEU A 357 16.06 11.15 -15.09
CA LEU A 357 16.47 12.53 -14.85
C LEU A 357 17.63 12.87 -15.78
N ALA A 358 17.52 13.96 -16.55
CA ALA A 358 18.56 14.37 -17.48
C ALA A 358 18.65 15.89 -17.70
N THR A 359 19.83 16.36 -18.11
CA THR A 359 20.07 17.75 -18.51
C THR A 359 19.39 18.14 -19.83
N ARG A 360 19.03 17.15 -20.67
CA ARG A 360 18.30 17.32 -21.93
C ARG A 360 17.49 16.08 -22.29
N ALA A 361 16.44 16.27 -23.09
CA ALA A 361 15.58 15.19 -23.56
C ALA A 361 16.36 14.14 -24.38
N GLY A 362 15.93 12.89 -24.29
CA GLY A 362 16.50 11.76 -25.04
C GLY A 362 17.83 11.21 -24.51
N LEU A 363 18.39 11.79 -23.44
CA LEU A 363 19.42 11.10 -22.65
C LEU A 363 18.78 9.94 -21.86
N GLN A 364 19.54 8.87 -21.68
CA GLN A 364 19.15 7.70 -20.90
C GLN A 364 20.37 7.26 -20.07
N ALA A 365 20.11 6.77 -18.86
CA ALA A 365 21.11 6.18 -17.99
C ALA A 365 21.05 4.66 -18.02
N GLN A 366 22.00 3.99 -17.37
CA GLN A 366 21.92 2.53 -17.21
C GLN A 366 20.67 2.17 -16.40
N VAL A 367 19.94 1.17 -16.88
CA VAL A 367 18.74 0.66 -16.23
C VAL A 367 19.17 -0.48 -15.30
N PRO A 368 18.82 -0.43 -14.01
CA PRO A 368 19.12 -1.51 -13.08
C PRO A 368 18.60 -2.87 -13.56
N ALA A 369 19.34 -3.92 -13.20
CA ALA A 369 18.77 -5.25 -13.16
C ALA A 369 17.68 -5.31 -12.08
N LEU A 370 16.70 -6.19 -12.28
CA LEU A 370 15.76 -6.58 -11.23
C LEU A 370 16.56 -7.18 -10.07
N ASP A 371 16.30 -6.72 -8.84
CA ASP A 371 16.80 -7.41 -7.63
C ASP A 371 16.35 -8.88 -7.60
N PRO A 372 17.13 -9.78 -6.96
CA PRO A 372 16.74 -11.18 -6.80
C PRO A 372 15.45 -11.32 -5.98
N ARG A 373 14.70 -12.38 -6.29
CA ARG A 373 13.51 -12.77 -5.52
C ARG A 373 13.92 -13.42 -4.21
N VAL A 374 13.11 -13.20 -3.19
CA VAL A 374 13.21 -13.87 -1.90
C VAL A 374 11.90 -14.59 -1.58
N TRP A 375 11.95 -15.53 -0.65
CA TRP A 375 10.75 -16.14 -0.08
C TRP A 375 10.32 -15.35 1.16
N LEU A 376 9.04 -15.45 1.49
CA LEU A 376 8.54 -15.11 2.82
C LEU A 376 9.22 -15.99 3.87
N SER A 377 9.54 -15.40 5.03
CA SER A 377 10.21 -16.04 6.15
C SER A 377 9.24 -16.34 7.30
N MET A 378 9.67 -17.10 8.30
CA MET A 378 8.78 -17.44 9.43
C MET A 378 8.33 -16.21 10.25
N SER A 379 9.12 -15.14 10.28
CA SER A 379 8.72 -13.88 10.93
C SER A 379 7.74 -13.03 10.09
N ASP A 380 7.61 -13.32 8.79
CA ASP A 380 6.54 -12.81 7.93
C ASP A 380 5.24 -13.62 8.12
N MET A 381 5.35 -14.90 8.50
CA MET A 381 4.21 -15.82 8.72
C MET A 381 3.60 -15.70 10.12
N MET A 382 4.45 -15.78 11.16
CA MET A 382 4.06 -16.01 12.56
C MET A 382 4.49 -14.86 13.50
N GLY A 383 5.14 -13.84 12.94
CA GLY A 383 5.56 -12.65 13.66
C GLY A 383 6.76 -12.87 14.57
N GLY A 384 6.72 -12.31 15.78
CA GLY A 384 7.82 -12.24 16.74
C GLY A 384 8.02 -13.50 17.57
N MET A 385 8.01 -14.68 16.96
CA MET A 385 8.30 -15.92 17.68
C MET A 385 9.78 -15.98 18.09
N ASP A 386 10.04 -15.84 19.38
CA ASP A 386 11.36 -16.08 19.96
C ASP A 386 11.73 -17.56 19.79
N HIS A 387 12.86 -17.82 19.13
CA HIS A 387 13.33 -19.16 18.79
C HIS A 387 13.85 -19.97 20.01
N GLY A 388 13.66 -19.46 21.23
CA GLY A 388 14.15 -20.06 22.48
C GLY A 388 13.44 -21.32 22.99
N SER A 389 12.41 -21.85 22.31
CA SER A 389 11.62 -23.01 22.81
C SER A 389 11.63 -24.26 21.92
N MET A 390 12.26 -24.23 20.75
CA MET A 390 12.51 -25.43 19.93
C MET A 390 13.91 -25.99 20.25
N ASP A 391 14.07 -26.55 21.45
CA ASP A 391 15.24 -27.38 21.75
C ASP A 391 15.20 -28.63 20.85
N HIS A 392 16.01 -28.59 19.80
CA HIS A 392 16.34 -29.78 19.02
C HIS A 392 17.23 -30.68 19.87
N GLY A 393 16.60 -31.45 20.77
CA GLY A 393 17.25 -32.41 21.66
C GLY A 393 18.31 -33.24 20.94
N ALA A 394 19.56 -32.81 21.09
CA ALA A 394 20.68 -33.37 20.38
C ALA A 394 21.03 -34.73 21.00
N ALA A 395 20.84 -35.80 20.22
CA ALA A 395 21.21 -37.16 20.62
C ALA A 395 22.75 -37.31 20.68
N GLY A 396 23.35 -36.85 21.78
CA GLY A 396 24.76 -37.04 22.10
C GLY A 396 24.99 -38.38 22.80
N HIS A 397 25.50 -39.38 22.08
CA HIS A 397 26.03 -40.59 22.69
C HIS A 397 27.31 -40.29 23.48
N GLY A 398 27.39 -40.67 24.76
CA GLY A 398 28.59 -40.42 25.56
C GLY A 398 28.66 -41.03 26.97
N ALA A 399 28.97 -42.34 27.04
CA ALA A 399 29.61 -43.05 28.16
C ALA A 399 28.89 -43.18 29.54
N VAL A 400 29.23 -44.29 30.21
CA VAL A 400 28.57 -44.84 31.41
C VAL A 400 29.37 -44.55 32.69
N THR A 401 28.69 -43.99 33.70
CA THR A 401 28.80 -44.22 35.18
C THR A 401 27.53 -43.60 35.84
N GLY A 402 27.08 -43.97 37.04
CA GLY A 402 27.44 -45.13 37.89
C GLY A 402 27.04 -44.91 39.37
N GLU A 403 26.08 -45.69 39.89
CA GLU A 403 25.61 -45.74 41.31
C GLU A 403 24.98 -44.43 41.87
N GLU A 404 24.15 -44.36 42.93
CA GLU A 404 23.13 -45.21 43.58
C GLU A 404 22.26 -44.25 44.46
N GLY A 405 21.11 -44.67 45.04
CA GLY A 405 20.58 -44.00 46.24
C GLY A 405 19.10 -43.52 46.31
N HIS A 406 18.20 -44.45 46.63
CA HIS A 406 17.01 -44.34 47.50
C HIS A 406 16.27 -43.00 47.79
N ALA A 407 15.00 -42.97 47.34
CA ALA A 407 13.75 -42.86 48.13
C ALA A 407 13.65 -42.00 49.42
N GLY A 408 12.62 -41.15 49.50
CA GLY A 408 12.16 -40.50 50.74
C GLY A 408 10.80 -39.79 50.66
N MET A 409 9.87 -40.18 51.53
CA MET A 409 8.50 -39.67 51.80
C MET A 409 8.43 -38.15 52.08
N GLY A 410 7.28 -37.44 52.07
CA GLY A 410 5.86 -37.80 51.92
C GLY A 410 4.97 -37.03 52.92
N HIS A 411 3.78 -36.57 52.49
CA HIS A 411 2.72 -35.89 53.30
C HIS A 411 3.10 -34.51 53.90
N GLY A 412 2.17 -33.59 54.21
CA GLY A 412 0.72 -33.57 53.96
C GLY A 412 0.00 -32.51 54.81
N ASN A 413 -0.83 -31.69 54.18
CA ASN A 413 -1.99 -30.94 54.70
C ASN A 413 -2.01 -30.37 56.15
N SER A 414 -2.27 -29.05 56.22
CA SER A 414 -3.52 -28.43 56.75
C SER A 414 -3.46 -27.46 57.95
N ALA A 415 -4.48 -26.59 57.94
CA ALA A 415 -5.09 -25.85 59.05
C ALA A 415 -4.41 -24.56 59.58
N MET A 416 -4.99 -23.44 59.15
CA MET A 416 -5.03 -22.16 59.90
C MET A 416 -5.85 -22.34 61.20
N PRO A 417 -5.63 -21.46 62.18
CA PRO A 417 -6.75 -20.63 62.64
C PRO A 417 -6.39 -19.14 62.70
N GLY A 418 -7.34 -18.27 62.39
CA GLY A 418 -7.17 -16.81 62.44
C GLY A 418 -8.00 -16.16 63.55
N MET A 419 -7.63 -14.91 63.89
CA MET A 419 -8.37 -13.80 64.52
C MET A 419 -7.30 -12.76 64.97
N ASP A 420 -7.48 -11.43 64.99
CA ASP A 420 -8.68 -10.58 65.06
C ASP A 420 -8.48 -9.23 64.32
N HIS A 421 -9.57 -8.46 64.15
CA HIS A 421 -9.56 -7.05 63.71
C HIS A 421 -9.93 -6.08 64.86
N ALA A 422 -9.07 -5.10 65.18
CA ALA A 422 -9.45 -3.79 65.74
C ALA A 422 -8.26 -2.81 65.84
N GLY A 423 -8.46 -1.51 65.53
CA GLY A 423 -7.72 -0.42 66.20
C GLY A 423 -6.88 0.57 65.37
N HIS A 424 -7.55 1.58 64.80
CA HIS A 424 -7.11 2.99 64.63
C HIS A 424 -5.81 3.41 63.88
N ASP A 425 -6.04 4.09 62.75
CA ASP A 425 -5.64 5.46 62.41
C ASP A 425 -4.20 5.97 62.67
N GLY A 426 -3.51 6.28 61.57
CA GLY A 426 -2.29 7.09 61.54
C GLY A 426 -1.95 7.57 60.12
N HIS A 427 -2.42 8.76 59.74
CA HIS A 427 -2.17 9.34 58.40
C HIS A 427 -0.68 9.65 58.16
N GLY A 428 -0.16 9.41 56.95
CA GLY A 428 1.25 9.68 56.67
C GLY A 428 1.73 9.54 55.22
N GLY A 429 1.03 10.12 54.23
CA GLY A 429 1.66 10.47 52.95
C GLY A 429 1.97 9.33 51.97
N HIS A 430 0.96 8.56 51.55
CA HIS A 430 1.05 7.92 50.24
C HIS A 430 1.06 9.00 49.16
N ALA A 431 2.23 9.22 48.55
CA ALA A 431 2.31 9.91 47.27
C ALA A 431 1.38 9.17 46.30
N MET A 432 0.37 9.87 45.78
CA MET A 432 -0.46 9.38 44.69
C MET A 432 0.43 9.27 43.46
N SER A 433 1.08 8.12 43.29
CA SER A 433 1.66 7.72 42.01
C SER A 433 0.53 7.86 41.01
N ALA A 434 0.68 8.75 40.04
CA ALA A 434 -0.34 8.98 39.04
C ALA A 434 -0.68 7.63 38.41
N MET A 435 -1.94 7.18 38.56
CA MET A 435 -2.42 5.96 37.93
C MET A 435 -2.10 6.09 36.44
N ALA A 436 -1.12 5.31 35.97
CA ALA A 436 -0.70 5.36 34.59
C ALA A 436 -1.93 5.08 33.73
N ASN A 437 -2.19 5.95 32.73
CA ASN A 437 -3.33 5.74 31.83
C ASN A 437 -3.22 4.31 31.27
N PRO A 438 -4.22 3.43 31.48
CA PRO A 438 -4.14 2.05 31.03
C PRO A 438 -4.01 1.94 29.50
N LEU A 439 -4.37 3.01 28.77
CA LEU A 439 -4.23 3.15 27.32
C LEU A 439 -2.98 3.97 26.92
N ALA A 440 -2.03 4.22 27.82
CA ALA A 440 -0.77 4.93 27.51
C ALA A 440 0.09 4.18 26.49
N ARG A 441 -0.05 2.85 26.41
CA ARG A 441 0.55 2.00 25.38
C ARG A 441 -0.57 1.26 24.63
N PRO A 442 -0.38 0.90 23.35
CA PRO A 442 -1.27 -0.02 22.66
C PRO A 442 -1.41 -1.33 23.44
N SER A 443 -2.60 -1.93 23.43
CA SER A 443 -2.73 -3.33 23.90
C SER A 443 -1.79 -4.25 23.09
N ALA A 444 -1.26 -5.29 23.76
CA ALA A 444 -0.28 -6.22 23.17
C ALA A 444 -0.85 -7.61 22.86
N LEU A 445 -1.93 -8.01 23.53
CA LEU A 445 -2.63 -9.27 23.27
C LEU A 445 -3.50 -9.12 22.00
N ALA A 446 -3.40 -10.08 21.07
CA ALA A 446 -4.31 -10.17 19.92
C ALA A 446 -5.70 -10.69 20.35
N ARG A 447 -6.78 -10.22 19.72
CA ARG A 447 -8.17 -10.64 20.06
C ARG A 447 -8.99 -10.99 18.82
N HIS A 448 -8.74 -12.18 18.30
CA HIS A 448 -9.45 -12.77 17.17
C HIS A 448 -10.97 -12.89 17.41
N ALA A 449 -11.77 -12.31 16.51
CA ALA A 449 -13.22 -12.43 16.50
C ALA A 449 -13.67 -13.85 16.12
N ARG A 450 -14.85 -14.27 16.60
CA ARG A 450 -15.42 -15.61 16.30
C ARG A 450 -15.59 -15.89 14.80
N THR A 451 -15.77 -14.84 14.00
CA THR A 451 -15.92 -14.87 12.55
C THR A 451 -14.63 -15.23 11.81
N GLU A 452 -13.47 -15.04 12.44
CA GLU A 452 -12.14 -15.36 11.90
C GLU A 452 -11.82 -16.86 11.95
N TYR A 453 -12.64 -17.67 12.63
CA TYR A 453 -12.54 -19.13 12.64
C TYR A 453 -13.35 -19.77 11.48
N GLY A 454 -13.84 -18.95 10.53
CA GLY A 454 -14.55 -19.38 9.34
C GLY A 454 -13.62 -19.80 8.18
N PRO A 455 -14.19 -20.38 7.10
CA PRO A 455 -13.46 -20.87 5.93
C PRO A 455 -13.02 -19.75 4.96
N SER A 456 -12.90 -18.51 5.43
CA SER A 456 -12.50 -17.30 4.69
C SER A 456 -11.21 -16.67 5.24
N THR A 457 -10.59 -17.33 6.22
CA THR A 457 -9.41 -16.84 6.97
C THR A 457 -8.40 -17.98 7.12
N ASP A 458 -7.26 -17.89 6.42
CA ASP A 458 -6.21 -18.92 6.40
C ASP A 458 -5.37 -18.94 7.69
N MET A 459 -5.14 -17.77 8.29
CA MET A 459 -4.25 -17.60 9.44
C MET A 459 -4.83 -16.62 10.46
N ARG A 460 -4.27 -16.66 11.67
CA ARG A 460 -4.52 -15.77 12.81
C ARG A 460 -3.18 -15.64 13.55
N VAL A 461 -2.68 -14.43 13.75
CA VAL A 461 -1.30 -14.18 14.25
C VAL A 461 -1.34 -13.68 15.68
N ASP A 462 -1.29 -14.61 16.64
CA ASP A 462 -1.28 -14.32 18.08
C ASP A 462 -0.05 -13.49 18.52
N THR A 463 1.09 -13.64 17.82
CA THR A 463 2.40 -13.05 18.16
C THR A 463 2.90 -12.04 17.12
N ALA A 464 2.02 -11.17 16.63
CA ALA A 464 2.37 -10.18 15.60
C ALA A 464 3.48 -9.21 16.04
N ARG A 465 4.35 -8.83 15.09
CA ARG A 465 5.46 -7.89 15.32
C ARG A 465 4.94 -6.46 15.39
N THR A 466 5.36 -5.70 16.39
CA THR A 466 4.99 -4.28 16.58
C THR A 466 6.06 -3.31 16.05
N ASN A 467 7.14 -3.82 15.47
CA ASN A 467 8.27 -3.01 15.06
C ASN A 467 7.99 -2.26 13.74
N LEU A 468 8.47 -1.01 13.65
CA LEU A 468 8.26 -0.11 12.51
C LEU A 468 9.53 0.10 11.65
N ASP A 469 10.65 -0.49 12.07
CA ASP A 469 12.00 -0.39 11.49
C ASP A 469 12.34 -1.57 10.54
N ASP A 470 11.37 -2.42 10.22
CA ASP A 470 11.51 -3.45 9.20
C ASP A 470 11.18 -2.89 7.80
N PRO A 471 12.13 -2.84 6.85
CA PRO A 471 11.86 -2.41 5.48
C PRO A 471 11.03 -3.44 4.67
N GLY A 472 10.83 -4.64 5.21
CA GLY A 472 9.99 -5.68 4.64
C GLY A 472 10.70 -6.61 3.66
N VAL A 473 9.93 -7.59 3.19
CA VAL A 473 10.40 -8.70 2.35
C VAL A 473 11.13 -8.21 1.08
N GLY A 474 12.34 -8.73 0.87
CA GLY A 474 13.20 -8.40 -0.26
C GLY A 474 13.95 -7.06 -0.15
N LEU A 475 13.83 -6.35 0.96
CA LEU A 475 14.57 -5.11 1.25
C LEU A 475 15.51 -5.24 2.46
N ARG A 476 15.27 -6.22 3.34
CA ARG A 476 16.22 -6.67 4.38
C ARG A 476 17.55 -7.07 3.73
N ASP A 477 18.66 -6.64 4.35
CA ASP A 477 20.05 -6.99 4.01
C ASP A 477 20.47 -6.77 2.53
N ASN A 478 19.77 -5.92 1.79
CA ASN A 478 20.02 -5.67 0.37
C ASN A 478 21.22 -4.73 0.07
N GLY A 479 21.96 -4.32 1.11
CA GLY A 479 23.11 -3.42 1.02
C GLY A 479 22.79 -1.93 0.81
N ARG A 480 21.51 -1.52 0.93
CA ARG A 480 21.04 -0.14 0.71
C ARG A 480 20.38 0.39 1.99
N ARG A 481 20.45 1.71 2.25
CA ARG A 481 19.61 2.30 3.30
C ARG A 481 18.19 2.42 2.76
N VAL A 482 17.28 1.63 3.29
CA VAL A 482 15.85 1.68 2.95
C VAL A 482 15.12 2.60 3.94
N LEU A 483 14.09 3.33 3.48
CA LEU A 483 13.16 4.06 4.35
C LEU A 483 12.25 3.09 5.10
N THR A 484 12.04 3.33 6.38
CA THR A 484 11.10 2.58 7.22
C THR A 484 10.10 3.52 7.89
N LEU A 485 8.99 2.99 8.42
CA LEU A 485 8.03 3.81 9.18
C LEU A 485 8.69 4.41 10.44
N ALA A 486 9.63 3.69 11.06
CA ALA A 486 10.41 4.16 12.21
C ALA A 486 11.35 5.34 11.90
N ASP A 487 11.66 5.62 10.62
CA ASP A 487 12.44 6.80 10.22
C ASP A 487 11.62 8.10 10.21
N LEU A 488 10.31 8.01 9.97
CA LEU A 488 9.47 9.19 9.70
C LEU A 488 9.15 9.98 10.96
N ARG A 489 9.35 11.29 10.95
CA ARG A 489 8.96 12.21 12.04
C ARG A 489 8.18 13.40 11.48
N THR A 490 6.88 13.48 11.72
CA THR A 490 6.04 14.59 11.24
C THR A 490 6.40 15.90 11.94
N LEU A 491 6.63 16.96 11.16
CA LEU A 491 6.89 18.29 11.68
C LEU A 491 5.64 18.85 12.39
N GLY A 492 5.84 19.40 13.59
CA GLY A 492 4.77 19.96 14.43
C GLY A 492 4.19 18.99 15.46
N GLY A 493 4.55 17.69 15.43
CA GLY A 493 3.99 16.71 16.37
C GLY A 493 2.54 16.32 16.05
N PRO A 494 1.81 15.68 16.99
CA PRO A 494 0.42 15.27 16.78
C PRO A 494 -0.54 16.47 16.73
N LEU A 495 -1.67 16.33 16.02
CA LEU A 495 -2.72 17.37 15.98
C LEU A 495 -3.45 17.49 17.32
N ASP A 496 -3.68 16.34 17.95
CA ASP A 496 -4.44 16.22 19.18
C ASP A 496 -3.53 15.66 20.28
N PRO A 497 -3.18 16.45 21.31
CA PRO A 497 -2.28 16.04 22.38
C PRO A 497 -2.96 15.10 23.40
N ARG A 498 -4.26 14.80 23.25
CA ARG A 498 -4.94 13.81 24.09
C ARG A 498 -4.41 12.41 23.80
N GLY A 499 -4.21 11.63 24.87
CA GLY A 499 -4.14 10.17 24.76
C GLY A 499 -5.50 9.58 24.37
N PRO A 500 -5.55 8.31 23.93
CA PRO A 500 -6.80 7.67 23.55
C PRO A 500 -7.73 7.46 24.74
N GLU A 501 -9.02 7.56 24.45
CA GLU A 501 -10.15 7.31 25.35
C GLU A 501 -10.64 5.85 25.23
N ARG A 502 -10.41 5.23 24.07
CA ARG A 502 -10.84 3.86 23.72
C ARG A 502 -9.92 3.27 22.64
N GLU A 503 -9.80 1.94 22.61
CA GLU A 503 -9.16 1.21 21.52
C GLU A 503 -10.20 0.50 20.64
N ILE A 504 -9.92 0.40 19.34
CA ILE A 504 -10.51 -0.58 18.42
C ILE A 504 -9.36 -1.40 17.84
N GLU A 505 -9.54 -2.71 17.81
CA GLU A 505 -8.65 -3.66 17.16
C GLU A 505 -9.41 -4.27 15.97
N LEU A 506 -8.79 -4.27 14.79
CA LEU A 506 -9.31 -4.96 13.61
C LEU A 506 -8.24 -5.87 13.02
N HIS A 507 -8.69 -7.01 12.51
CA HIS A 507 -7.84 -8.02 11.91
C HIS A 507 -8.00 -7.97 10.38
N LEU A 508 -6.93 -7.67 9.64
CA LEU A 508 -6.87 -7.81 8.19
C LEU A 508 -6.84 -9.31 7.90
N THR A 509 -7.92 -9.85 7.35
CA THR A 509 -8.08 -11.30 7.18
C THR A 509 -8.29 -11.67 5.73
N GLY A 510 -7.85 -12.87 5.35
CA GLY A 510 -8.11 -13.41 4.03
C GLY A 510 -7.75 -14.88 3.91
N HIS A 511 -8.05 -15.44 2.75
CA HIS A 511 -7.72 -16.81 2.39
C HIS A 511 -7.19 -16.79 0.97
N MET A 512 -5.91 -17.16 0.80
CA MET A 512 -5.20 -17.10 -0.47
C MET A 512 -5.87 -18.05 -1.47
N GLU A 513 -5.99 -19.35 -1.16
CA GLU A 513 -6.54 -20.39 -2.07
C GLU A 513 -7.95 -20.03 -2.59
N ARG A 514 -8.78 -19.37 -1.77
CA ARG A 514 -10.15 -18.94 -2.15
C ARG A 514 -10.24 -17.54 -2.72
N TYR A 515 -9.15 -16.78 -2.61
CA TYR A 515 -9.06 -15.36 -2.93
C TYR A 515 -10.21 -14.54 -2.31
N THR A 516 -10.34 -14.66 -0.99
CA THR A 516 -11.28 -13.88 -0.17
C THR A 516 -10.54 -12.93 0.75
N TRP A 517 -11.01 -11.69 0.83
CA TRP A 517 -10.38 -10.60 1.58
C TRP A 517 -11.43 -9.89 2.44
N SER A 518 -11.09 -9.59 3.68
CA SER A 518 -12.05 -9.17 4.70
C SER A 518 -11.37 -8.46 5.87
N LEU A 519 -12.20 -7.92 6.77
CA LEU A 519 -11.78 -7.48 8.10
C LEU A 519 -12.52 -8.35 9.13
N ASP A 520 -11.85 -8.81 10.18
CA ASP A 520 -12.39 -9.65 11.27
C ASP A 520 -13.13 -10.91 10.75
N GLY A 521 -12.67 -11.49 9.64
CA GLY A 521 -13.30 -12.62 8.95
C GLY A 521 -14.59 -12.27 8.16
N LEU A 522 -15.06 -11.01 8.20
CA LEU A 522 -16.27 -10.54 7.53
C LEU A 522 -15.95 -9.62 6.35
N ALA A 523 -16.40 -10.03 5.16
CA ALA A 523 -16.37 -9.19 3.96
C ALA A 523 -17.36 -8.02 4.06
N PHE A 524 -17.11 -6.95 3.31
CA PHE A 524 -18.03 -5.82 3.22
C PHE A 524 -19.45 -6.23 2.81
N GLY A 525 -20.45 -5.52 3.34
CA GLY A 525 -21.87 -5.91 3.26
C GLY A 525 -22.29 -7.00 4.26
N GLN A 526 -21.36 -7.76 4.85
CA GLN A 526 -21.64 -8.72 5.95
C GLN A 526 -21.30 -8.14 7.34
N SER A 527 -20.48 -7.09 7.38
CA SER A 527 -20.02 -6.42 8.59
C SER A 527 -20.87 -5.20 8.97
N THR A 528 -21.00 -4.93 10.27
CA THR A 528 -21.49 -3.63 10.76
C THR A 528 -20.45 -2.51 10.56
N PRO A 529 -20.85 -1.25 10.38
CA PRO A 529 -19.93 -0.12 10.35
C PRO A 529 -19.15 0.04 11.66
N VAL A 530 -17.89 0.50 11.55
CA VAL A 530 -17.08 0.92 12.70
C VAL A 530 -17.61 2.26 13.19
N ARG A 531 -18.06 2.32 14.45
CA ARG A 531 -18.61 3.56 15.03
C ARG A 531 -17.54 4.29 15.83
N MET A 532 -17.46 5.60 15.58
CA MET A 532 -16.66 6.56 16.32
C MET A 532 -17.58 7.66 16.85
N ASN A 533 -17.45 8.01 18.12
CA ASN A 533 -18.21 9.10 18.72
C ASN A 533 -17.55 10.44 18.33
N PHE A 534 -18.32 11.41 17.84
CA PHE A 534 -17.77 12.69 17.41
C PHE A 534 -16.96 13.38 18.53
N GLY A 535 -15.72 13.77 18.20
CA GLY A 535 -14.77 14.40 19.11
C GLY A 535 -13.95 13.44 19.99
N GLU A 536 -14.24 12.12 20.02
CA GLU A 536 -13.44 11.16 20.78
C GLU A 536 -12.03 11.00 20.17
N ARG A 537 -11.02 10.78 21.02
CA ARG A 537 -9.69 10.34 20.60
C ARG A 537 -9.59 8.82 20.70
N LEU A 538 -9.50 8.14 19.57
CA LEU A 538 -9.46 6.69 19.48
C LEU A 538 -8.04 6.19 19.18
N ARG A 539 -7.62 5.06 19.77
CA ARG A 539 -6.54 4.25 19.19
C ARG A 539 -7.16 3.18 18.28
N VAL A 540 -6.68 3.13 17.04
CA VAL A 540 -6.87 2.00 16.14
C VAL A 540 -5.65 1.09 16.24
N ILE A 541 -5.90 -0.22 16.21
CA ILE A 541 -4.88 -1.25 16.05
C ILE A 541 -5.27 -2.12 14.86
N LEU A 542 -4.36 -2.28 13.90
CA LEU A 542 -4.49 -3.19 12.77
C LEU A 542 -3.53 -4.37 12.95
N HIS A 543 -4.07 -5.59 12.92
CA HIS A 543 -3.31 -6.83 12.82
C HIS A 543 -3.37 -7.36 11.39
N ASN A 544 -2.24 -7.71 10.78
CA ASN A 544 -2.23 -8.39 9.49
C ASN A 544 -2.10 -9.90 9.66
N ASP A 545 -3.24 -10.60 9.57
CA ASP A 545 -3.34 -12.06 9.61
C ASP A 545 -3.21 -12.70 8.21
N THR A 546 -2.49 -12.05 7.30
CA THR A 546 -2.30 -12.51 5.92
C THR A 546 -0.83 -12.45 5.50
N MET A 547 -0.51 -13.10 4.38
CA MET A 547 0.84 -13.11 3.80
C MET A 547 1.15 -11.93 2.87
N MET A 548 0.24 -10.97 2.74
CA MET A 548 0.41 -9.82 1.85
C MET A 548 0.47 -8.51 2.63
N THR A 549 1.27 -7.56 2.16
CA THR A 549 1.26 -6.19 2.70
C THR A 549 -0.01 -5.46 2.22
N HIS A 550 -0.77 -4.87 3.14
CA HIS A 550 -1.99 -4.13 2.80
C HIS A 550 -1.81 -2.63 3.08
N PRO A 551 -1.99 -1.74 2.08
CA PRO A 551 -2.02 -0.30 2.29
C PRO A 551 -3.42 0.10 2.75
N MET A 552 -3.62 0.30 4.05
CA MET A 552 -4.93 0.58 4.62
C MET A 552 -5.21 2.09 4.62
N HIS A 553 -6.18 2.52 3.82
CA HIS A 553 -6.59 3.92 3.67
C HIS A 553 -7.89 4.21 4.42
N LEU A 554 -7.86 5.20 5.31
CA LEU A 554 -9.04 5.74 6.01
C LEU A 554 -9.39 7.11 5.43
N HIS A 555 -10.63 7.27 4.96
CA HIS A 555 -11.12 8.52 4.40
C HIS A 555 -11.47 9.54 5.48
N GLY A 556 -11.34 10.83 5.16
CA GLY A 556 -11.87 11.96 5.95
C GLY A 556 -11.24 12.20 7.33
N LEU A 557 -10.27 11.38 7.74
CA LEU A 557 -9.66 11.39 9.07
C LEU A 557 -8.15 11.12 8.96
N TRP A 558 -7.36 11.65 9.88
CA TRP A 558 -5.92 11.39 9.95
C TRP A 558 -5.58 10.19 10.83
N SER A 559 -4.62 9.37 10.37
CA SER A 559 -3.98 8.33 11.17
C SER A 559 -2.66 8.85 11.74
N GLU A 560 -2.61 9.08 13.04
CA GLU A 560 -1.39 9.50 13.75
C GLU A 560 -0.67 8.27 14.30
N LEU A 561 0.24 7.72 13.49
CA LEU A 561 0.99 6.49 13.73
C LEU A 561 1.74 6.53 15.06
N GLU A 562 1.65 5.44 15.83
CA GLU A 562 2.34 5.24 17.10
C GLU A 562 3.39 4.13 16.97
N ASP A 563 4.48 4.24 17.73
CA ASP A 563 5.38 3.12 18.00
C ASP A 563 4.83 2.17 19.09
N ALA A 564 5.56 1.09 19.37
CA ALA A 564 5.19 0.09 20.37
C ALA A 564 5.08 0.64 21.81
N GLU A 565 5.65 1.81 22.09
CA GLU A 565 5.51 2.51 23.37
C GLU A 565 4.35 3.51 23.41
N GLY A 566 3.56 3.65 22.33
CA GLY A 566 2.47 4.60 22.22
C GLY A 566 2.93 6.04 21.92
N ARG A 567 4.14 6.23 21.41
CA ARG A 567 4.65 7.57 21.05
C ARG A 567 4.34 7.87 19.59
N PHE A 568 3.92 9.10 19.32
CA PHE A 568 3.68 9.59 17.96
C PHE A 568 4.95 9.51 17.08
N VAL A 569 4.79 8.96 15.89
CA VAL A 569 5.83 8.78 14.87
C VAL A 569 5.56 9.73 13.70
N ALA A 570 4.46 9.49 12.96
CA ALA A 570 4.12 10.24 11.76
C ALA A 570 2.61 10.31 11.55
N ARG A 571 2.15 11.34 10.85
CA ARG A 571 0.76 11.45 10.37
C ARG A 571 0.67 10.95 8.93
N LYS A 572 -0.26 10.03 8.68
CA LYS A 572 -0.52 9.42 7.37
C LYS A 572 -2.02 9.30 7.11
N HIS A 573 -2.40 9.16 5.85
CA HIS A 573 -3.76 8.78 5.45
C HIS A 573 -3.81 7.33 4.94
N THR A 574 -2.68 6.75 4.54
CA THR A 574 -2.60 5.37 4.04
C THR A 574 -1.47 4.62 4.74
N VAL A 575 -1.81 3.66 5.61
CA VAL A 575 -0.83 2.95 6.45
C VAL A 575 -0.54 1.57 5.87
N PRO A 576 0.68 1.28 5.38
CA PRO A 576 1.06 -0.06 4.95
C PRO A 576 1.26 -0.97 6.16
N VAL A 577 0.54 -2.09 6.22
CA VAL A 577 0.66 -3.11 7.27
C VAL A 577 1.28 -4.37 6.66
N GLN A 578 2.49 -4.73 7.07
CA GLN A 578 3.23 -5.90 6.58
C GLN A 578 2.67 -7.23 7.12
N PRO A 579 2.98 -8.38 6.49
CA PRO A 579 2.62 -9.69 7.00
C PRO A 579 3.07 -9.91 8.45
N ALA A 580 2.18 -10.47 9.26
CA ALA A 580 2.36 -10.71 10.69
C ALA A 580 2.79 -9.46 11.49
N GLN A 581 2.40 -8.26 11.05
CA GLN A 581 2.64 -6.99 11.74
C GLN A 581 1.37 -6.49 12.45
N ARG A 582 1.56 -5.89 13.63
CA ARG A 582 0.57 -5.11 14.39
C ARG A 582 0.98 -3.65 14.34
N VAL A 583 0.11 -2.78 13.81
CA VAL A 583 0.35 -1.33 13.72
C VAL A 583 -0.75 -0.59 14.48
N SER A 584 -0.36 0.36 15.32
CA SER A 584 -1.27 1.24 16.08
C SER A 584 -1.18 2.68 15.61
N PHE A 585 -2.31 3.37 15.59
CA PHE A 585 -2.37 4.81 15.32
C PHE A 585 -3.55 5.46 16.04
N LEU A 586 -3.43 6.74 16.37
CA LEU A 586 -4.51 7.53 16.92
C LEU A 586 -5.32 8.22 15.83
N VAL A 587 -6.64 8.30 16.06
CA VAL A 587 -7.60 9.02 15.22
C VAL A 587 -8.39 9.97 16.12
N THR A 588 -8.51 11.24 15.74
CA THR A 588 -9.51 12.15 16.33
C THR A 588 -10.74 12.10 15.44
N ALA A 589 -11.90 11.78 16.01
CA ALA A 589 -13.15 11.66 15.25
C ALA A 589 -13.81 13.04 15.02
N ASP A 590 -13.12 13.96 14.33
CA ASP A 590 -13.51 15.36 14.13
C ASP A 590 -14.25 15.64 12.80
N ALA A 591 -14.40 14.64 11.93
CA ALA A 591 -15.13 14.75 10.68
C ALA A 591 -16.45 13.95 10.73
N MET A 592 -17.57 14.61 11.07
CA MET A 592 -18.91 13.97 11.06
C MET A 592 -19.26 13.42 9.68
N GLY A 593 -19.76 12.18 9.62
CA GLY A 593 -20.21 11.59 8.37
C GLY A 593 -20.07 10.08 8.28
N ARG A 594 -20.17 9.60 7.04
CA ARG A 594 -19.94 8.21 6.63
C ARG A 594 -18.69 8.17 5.76
N TRP A 595 -17.72 7.36 6.13
CA TRP A 595 -16.39 7.31 5.55
C TRP A 595 -16.05 5.89 5.10
N ALA A 596 -15.23 5.77 4.06
CA ALA A 596 -14.67 4.50 3.65
C ALA A 596 -13.37 4.20 4.41
N TRP A 597 -13.15 2.93 4.73
CA TRP A 597 -11.87 2.44 5.26
C TRP A 597 -11.56 1.09 4.65
N HIS A 598 -10.51 1.01 3.84
CA HIS A 598 -10.25 -0.19 3.05
C HIS A 598 -8.77 -0.41 2.73
N CYS A 599 -8.46 -1.62 2.29
CA CYS A 599 -7.20 -1.89 1.60
C CYS A 599 -7.20 -1.20 0.24
N HIS A 600 -6.13 -0.47 -0.09
CA HIS A 600 -5.98 0.22 -1.37
C HIS A 600 -5.42 -0.69 -2.50
N LEU A 601 -5.31 -2.00 -2.25
CA LEU A 601 -5.23 -2.98 -3.33
C LEU A 601 -6.64 -3.20 -3.88
N MET A 602 -6.89 -2.76 -5.11
CA MET A 602 -8.21 -2.70 -5.75
C MET A 602 -8.99 -4.03 -5.66
N LEU A 603 -8.32 -5.15 -5.93
CA LEU A 603 -8.96 -6.47 -5.87
C LEU A 603 -9.27 -6.91 -4.43
N HIS A 604 -8.49 -6.49 -3.43
CA HIS A 604 -8.77 -6.77 -2.02
C HIS A 604 -9.96 -5.94 -1.52
N MET A 605 -10.00 -4.66 -1.90
CA MET A 605 -11.14 -3.76 -1.67
C MET A 605 -12.43 -4.38 -2.23
N HIS A 606 -12.41 -4.71 -3.52
CA HIS A 606 -13.55 -5.25 -4.25
C HIS A 606 -13.97 -6.65 -3.77
N ALA A 607 -13.03 -7.47 -3.28
CA ALA A 607 -13.33 -8.78 -2.69
C ALA A 607 -13.91 -8.69 -1.27
N GLY A 608 -13.72 -7.58 -0.55
CA GLY A 608 -14.39 -7.31 0.72
C GLY A 608 -13.54 -6.78 1.88
N MET A 609 -12.25 -6.47 1.71
CA MET A 609 -11.40 -5.85 2.75
C MET A 609 -11.70 -4.35 2.87
N PHE A 610 -12.92 -4.07 3.33
CA PHE A 610 -13.52 -2.75 3.38
C PHE A 610 -14.48 -2.67 4.60
N ARG A 611 -14.49 -1.52 5.28
CA ARG A 611 -15.45 -1.14 6.31
C ARG A 611 -16.02 0.25 5.99
N GLU A 612 -17.30 0.43 6.29
CA GLU A 612 -17.85 1.76 6.52
C GLU A 612 -17.44 2.21 7.94
N VAL A 613 -17.01 3.46 8.07
CA VAL A 613 -16.81 4.16 9.35
C VAL A 613 -17.91 5.21 9.49
N VAL A 614 -18.51 5.31 10.67
CA VAL A 614 -19.53 6.32 10.98
C VAL A 614 -19.07 7.14 12.17
N VAL A 615 -18.91 8.45 11.94
CA VAL A 615 -18.63 9.46 12.97
C VAL A 615 -19.92 10.21 13.27
N ALA A 616 -20.43 10.09 14.50
CA ALA A 616 -21.74 10.61 14.92
C ALA A 616 -21.77 11.06 16.39
#